data_AF-A0A9E3VPM1-F1
#
_entry.id   AF-A0A9E3VPM1-F1
#
_cell.length_a   1.000
_cell.length_b   1.000
_cell.length_c   1.000
_cell.angle_alpha   90.00
_cell.angle_beta   90.00
_cell.angle_gamma   90.00
#
_symmetry.space_group_name_H-M   'P 1'
#
loop_
_entity.id
_entity.type
_entity.pdbx_description
1 polymer ?
#
loop_
_entity_poly.entity_id
_entity_poly.type
_entity_poly.pdbx_seq_one_letter_code
_entity_poly.pdbx_strand_id
1 'polypeptide(L)'
;MVPLSEKTLDRLSRVFVPALREQAARLLETECAENLPFTQDTDPVKSERLRFAVMKLSEGRLDTLKKWIDEAKIDWRDVLMAAGFGYDVTEHERWNP
;
A
#
# COMPACT_ATOMS: atom_id res chain seq x y z
N MET A 1 3.81 9.17 -10.56
CA MET A 1 3.43 7.73 -10.64
C MET A 1 4.68 6.95 -10.32
N VAL A 2 4.62 6.07 -9.32
CA VAL A 2 5.76 5.23 -8.93
C VAL A 2 5.41 3.78 -9.25
N PRO A 3 6.17 3.08 -10.12
CA PRO A 3 5.91 1.68 -10.45
C PRO A 3 5.80 0.78 -9.22
N LEU A 4 5.07 -0.33 -9.34
CA LEU A 4 5.02 -1.36 -8.30
C LEU A 4 6.25 -2.27 -8.41
N SER A 5 6.81 -2.65 -7.26
CA SER A 5 7.83 -3.69 -7.20
C SER A 5 7.23 -5.07 -7.49
N GLU A 6 8.08 -6.05 -7.83
CA GLU A 6 7.66 -7.45 -7.99
C GLU A 6 6.99 -8.00 -6.72
N LYS A 7 7.53 -7.66 -5.54
CA LYS A 7 6.96 -8.02 -4.24
C LYS A 7 5.57 -7.43 -4.01
N THR A 8 5.32 -6.23 -4.51
CA THR A 8 4.00 -5.58 -4.43
C THR A 8 3.01 -6.27 -5.37
N LEU A 9 3.44 -6.61 -6.58
CA LEU A 9 2.60 -7.32 -7.56
C LEU A 9 2.21 -8.72 -7.08
N ASP A 10 3.15 -9.48 -6.48
CA ASP A 10 2.87 -10.79 -5.89
C ASP A 10 1.77 -10.69 -4.81
N ARG A 11 1.92 -9.78 -3.84
CA ARG A 11 0.92 -9.58 -2.77
C ARG A 11 -0.41 -9.07 -3.30
N LEU A 12 -0.40 -8.16 -4.25
CA LEU A 12 -1.61 -7.67 -4.91
C LEU A 12 -2.39 -8.82 -5.55
N SER A 13 -1.69 -9.78 -6.17
CA SER A 13 -2.33 -10.94 -6.78
C SER A 13 -3.01 -11.89 -5.77
N ARG A 14 -2.52 -11.91 -4.52
CA ARG A 14 -3.07 -12.71 -3.41
C ARG A 14 -4.22 -12.00 -2.71
N VAL A 15 -4.12 -10.68 -2.53
CA VAL A 15 -5.13 -9.86 -1.85
C VAL A 15 -6.37 -9.62 -2.73
N PHE A 16 -6.18 -9.37 -4.03
CA PHE A 16 -7.27 -9.00 -4.93
C PHE A 16 -7.60 -10.10 -5.93
N VAL A 17 -8.90 -10.34 -6.10
CA VAL A 17 -9.42 -11.18 -7.17
C VAL A 17 -9.02 -10.62 -8.55
N PRO A 18 -8.83 -11.47 -9.58
CA PRO A 18 -8.30 -11.05 -10.88
C PRO A 18 -8.95 -9.80 -11.49
N ALA A 19 -10.28 -9.70 -11.37
CA ALA A 19 -11.06 -8.59 -11.91
C ALA A 19 -10.72 -7.21 -11.29
N LEU A 20 -10.16 -7.17 -10.07
CA LEU A 20 -9.86 -5.93 -9.35
C LEU A 20 -8.38 -5.55 -9.38
N ARG A 21 -7.49 -6.47 -9.78
CA ARG A 21 -6.03 -6.31 -9.69
C ARG A 21 -5.52 -5.09 -10.42
N GLU A 22 -5.97 -4.89 -11.66
CA GLU A 22 -5.53 -3.78 -12.50
C GLU A 22 -5.93 -2.43 -11.90
N GLN A 23 -7.14 -2.34 -11.33
CA GLN A 23 -7.62 -1.12 -10.69
C GLN A 23 -6.92 -0.86 -9.35
N ALA A 24 -6.69 -1.90 -8.54
CA ALA A 24 -5.91 -1.79 -7.32
C ALA A 24 -4.47 -1.34 -7.61
N ALA A 25 -3.84 -1.88 -8.66
CA ALA A 25 -2.48 -1.53 -9.06
C ALA A 25 -2.39 -0.04 -9.41
N ARG A 26 -3.30 0.45 -10.26
CA ARG A 26 -3.39 1.87 -10.61
C ARG A 26 -3.48 2.77 -9.37
N LEU A 27 -4.37 2.44 -8.43
CA LEU A 27 -4.52 3.22 -7.19
C LEU A 27 -3.21 3.25 -6.39
N LEU A 28 -2.48 2.14 -6.28
CA LEU A 28 -1.20 2.10 -5.57
C LEU A 28 -0.09 2.89 -6.28
N GLU A 29 -0.09 2.90 -7.61
CA GLU A 29 0.91 3.60 -8.43
C GLU A 29 0.73 5.12 -8.46
N THR A 30 -0.54 5.58 -8.45
CA THR A 30 -0.88 6.99 -8.63
C THR A 30 -1.30 7.68 -7.35
N GLU A 31 -2.04 7.00 -6.46
CA GLU A 31 -2.64 7.60 -5.27
C GLU A 31 -1.90 7.25 -3.98
N CYS A 32 -1.03 6.23 -3.99
CA CYS A 32 -0.19 5.82 -2.85
C CYS A 32 1.30 5.89 -3.24
N ALA A 33 1.73 7.08 -3.69
CA ALA A 33 3.05 7.32 -4.25
C ALA A 33 3.61 8.67 -3.72
N GLU A 34 4.17 9.51 -4.59
CA GLU A 34 4.81 10.80 -4.24
C GLU A 34 3.81 11.86 -3.73
N ASN A 35 2.52 11.56 -3.75
CA ASN A 35 1.45 12.45 -3.30
C ASN A 35 1.19 12.38 -1.78
N LEU A 36 2.08 11.73 -1.03
CA LEU A 36 1.96 11.55 0.41
C LEU A 36 2.86 12.53 1.19
N PRO A 37 2.47 12.95 2.40
CA PRO A 37 3.28 13.85 3.22
C PRO A 37 4.65 13.26 3.55
N PHE A 38 5.71 14.05 3.34
CA PHE A 38 7.09 13.69 3.71
C PHE A 38 7.67 12.46 2.98
N THR A 39 7.12 12.09 1.82
CA THR A 39 7.64 11.02 0.96
C THR A 39 8.36 11.56 -0.27
N GLN A 40 9.05 12.70 -0.18
CA GLN A 40 9.89 13.15 -1.29
C GLN A 40 10.97 12.08 -1.58
N ASP A 41 11.21 11.76 -2.85
CA ASP A 41 12.17 10.74 -3.32
C ASP A 41 11.85 9.28 -2.96
N THR A 42 10.58 8.93 -2.77
CA THR A 42 10.17 7.51 -2.65
C THR A 42 10.40 6.72 -3.93
N ASP A 43 11.17 5.65 -3.82
CA ASP A 43 11.29 4.62 -4.85
C ASP A 43 10.25 3.49 -4.63
N PRO A 44 10.11 2.54 -5.59
CA PRO A 44 9.15 1.44 -5.46
C PRO A 44 9.30 0.61 -4.19
N VAL A 45 10.53 0.42 -3.69
CA VAL A 45 10.85 -0.40 -2.51
C VAL A 45 10.53 0.35 -1.23
N LYS A 46 10.90 1.63 -1.15
CA LYS A 46 10.57 2.50 -0.01
C LYS A 46 9.06 2.68 0.18
N SER A 47 8.30 2.53 -0.91
CA SER A 47 6.83 2.61 -0.89
C SER A 47 6.15 1.29 -0.46
N GLU A 48 6.87 0.17 -0.39
CA GLU A 48 6.29 -1.16 -0.09
C GLU A 48 5.59 -1.19 1.26
N ARG A 49 6.22 -0.66 2.32
CA ARG A 49 5.67 -0.70 3.68
C ARG A 49 4.25 -0.12 3.75
N LEU A 50 4.05 1.04 3.13
CA LEU A 50 2.76 1.71 3.13
C LEU A 50 1.77 1.05 2.14
N ARG A 51 2.23 0.68 0.94
CA ARG A 51 1.39 -0.04 -0.03
C ARG A 51 0.87 -1.35 0.55
N PHE A 52 1.70 -2.06 1.31
CA PHE A 52 1.30 -3.29 1.98
C PHE A 52 0.31 -3.00 3.11
N ALA A 53 0.51 -1.90 3.85
CA ALA A 53 -0.43 -1.50 4.91
C ALA A 53 -1.83 -1.26 4.34
N VAL A 54 -1.97 -0.41 3.30
CA VAL A 54 -3.27 -0.12 2.69
C VAL A 54 -3.89 -1.34 2.03
N MET A 55 -3.09 -2.23 1.42
CA MET A 55 -3.59 -3.50 0.88
C MET A 55 -4.10 -4.42 1.99
N LYS A 56 -3.33 -4.61 3.07
CA LYS A 56 -3.72 -5.44 4.22
C LYS A 56 -5.03 -4.96 4.84
N LEU A 57 -5.15 -3.66 5.06
CA LEU A 57 -6.34 -3.03 5.64
C LEU A 57 -7.54 -2.95 4.69
N SER A 58 -7.31 -3.10 3.38
CA SER A 58 -8.40 -3.12 2.38
C SER A 58 -9.19 -4.42 2.37
N GLU A 59 -8.62 -5.52 2.90
CA GLU A 59 -9.21 -6.86 2.85
C GLU A 59 -9.65 -7.27 1.43
N GLY A 60 -8.92 -6.84 0.40
CA GLY A 60 -9.21 -7.17 -1.00
C GLY A 60 -10.34 -6.35 -1.65
N ARG A 61 -10.83 -5.29 -0.97
CA ARG A 61 -11.92 -4.44 -1.48
C ARG A 61 -11.43 -3.06 -1.91
N LEU A 62 -11.84 -2.62 -3.10
CA LEU A 62 -11.37 -1.35 -3.69
C LEU A 62 -11.86 -0.10 -2.96
N ASP A 63 -13.09 -0.12 -2.44
CA ASP A 63 -13.66 0.97 -1.63
C ASP A 63 -12.82 1.22 -0.38
N THR A 64 -12.40 0.14 0.27
CA THR A 64 -11.64 0.14 1.51
C THR A 64 -10.17 0.46 1.23
N LEU A 65 -9.61 -0.02 0.11
CA LEU A 65 -8.29 0.39 -0.38
C LEU A 65 -8.24 1.92 -0.56
N LYS A 66 -9.22 2.49 -1.28
CA LYS A 66 -9.28 3.94 -1.51
C LYS A 66 -9.38 4.71 -0.20
N LYS A 67 -10.24 4.26 0.72
CA LYS A 67 -10.35 4.86 2.07
C LYS A 67 -8.99 4.92 2.76
N TRP A 68 -8.26 3.81 2.85
CA TRP A 68 -6.97 3.79 3.56
C TRP A 68 -5.86 4.57 2.85
N ILE A 69 -5.93 4.69 1.52
CA ILE A 69 -5.07 5.60 0.76
C ILE A 69 -5.38 7.05 1.14
N ASP A 70 -6.65 7.42 1.25
CA ASP A 70 -7.04 8.78 1.64
C ASP A 70 -6.63 9.10 3.09
N GLU A 71 -6.71 8.14 4.02
CA GLU A 71 -6.15 8.27 5.37
C GLU A 71 -4.63 8.45 5.34
N ALA A 72 -3.91 7.72 4.47
CA ALA A 72 -2.46 7.84 4.35
C ALA A 72 -2.01 9.21 3.84
N LYS A 73 -2.85 9.90 3.05
CA LYS A 73 -2.61 11.29 2.63
C LYS A 73 -2.71 12.28 3.79
N ILE A 74 -3.46 11.94 4.84
CA ILE A 74 -3.56 12.75 6.08
C ILE A 74 -2.37 12.41 6.98
N ASP A 75 -2.24 11.14 7.38
CA ASP A 75 -1.10 10.64 8.15
C ASP A 75 -0.84 9.15 7.86
N TRP A 76 0.19 8.88 7.05
CA TRP A 76 0.59 7.51 6.74
C TRP A 76 1.09 6.73 7.95
N ARG A 77 1.54 7.38 9.04
CA ARG A 77 2.02 6.70 10.24
C ARG A 77 0.87 6.00 10.95
N ASP A 78 -0.30 6.63 11.00
CA ASP A 78 -1.51 6.01 11.57
C ASP A 78 -1.95 4.80 10.76
N VAL A 79 -1.83 4.86 9.43
CA VAL A 79 -2.09 3.71 8.56
C VAL A 79 -1.12 2.57 8.82
N LEU A 80 0.17 2.86 9.03
CA LEU A 80 1.14 1.84 9.43
C LEU A 80 0.83 1.23 10.79
N MET A 81 0.45 2.05 11.78
CA MET A 81 0.05 1.58 13.11
C MET A 81 -1.19 0.67 13.02
N ALA A 82 -2.20 1.09 12.27
CA ALA A 82 -3.42 0.30 12.06
C ALA A 82 -3.14 -1.04 11.37
N ALA A 83 -2.23 -1.07 10.40
CA ALA A 83 -1.80 -2.29 9.73
C ALA A 83 -0.90 -3.19 10.60
N GLY A 84 -0.44 -2.72 11.76
CA GLY A 84 0.55 -3.40 12.58
C GLY A 84 1.94 -3.43 11.93
N PHE A 85 2.25 -2.42 11.13
CA PHE A 85 3.57 -2.19 10.52
C PHE A 85 4.25 -0.95 11.08
N GLY A 86 3.79 -0.39 12.20
CA GLY A 86 4.31 0.86 12.76
C GLY A 86 5.46 0.68 13.76
N TYR A 87 5.66 -0.52 14.30
CA TYR A 87 6.61 -0.77 15.40
C TYR A 87 8.03 -1.08 14.90
N ASP A 88 8.13 -1.75 13.76
CA ASP A 88 9.41 -2.05 13.11
C ASP A 88 9.31 -1.81 11.60
N VAL A 89 10.36 -1.23 11.02
CA VAL A 89 10.42 -0.84 9.61
C VAL A 89 10.34 -2.04 8.66
N THR A 90 10.65 -3.24 9.13
CA THR A 90 10.68 -4.51 8.39
C THR A 90 9.44 -5.39 8.58
N GLU A 91 8.45 -5.00 9.42
CA GLU A 91 7.27 -5.83 9.71
C GLU A 91 6.48 -6.19 8.45
N HIS A 92 6.38 -5.25 7.52
CA HIS A 92 5.71 -5.42 6.23
C HIS A 92 6.33 -6.54 5.37
N GLU A 93 7.64 -6.81 5.51
CA GLU A 93 8.33 -7.85 4.75
C GLU A 93 7.85 -9.25 5.15
N ARG A 94 7.43 -9.42 6.41
CA ARG A 94 6.94 -10.68 6.98
C ARG A 94 5.47 -10.94 6.66
N TRP A 95 4.75 -9.93 6.17
CA TRP A 95 3.35 -10.09 5.80
C TRP A 95 3.21 -10.86 4.48
N ASN A 96 2.43 -11.94 4.55
CA ASN A 96 2.09 -12.84 3.45
C ASN A 96 0.56 -13.08 3.44
N PRO A 97 -0.19 -12.33 2.61
CA PRO A 97 -1.64 -12.46 2.48
C PRO A 97 -2.09 -13.72 1.75
#